data_AF-A0A821RP14-F1
#
_entry.id   AF-A0A821RP14-F1
#
_cell.length_a   1.000
_cell.length_b   1.000
_cell.length_c   1.000
_cell.angle_alpha   90.00
_cell.angle_beta   90.00
_cell.angle_gamma   90.00
#
_symmetry.space_group_name_H-M   'P 1'
#
loop_
_entity.id
_entity.type
_entity.pdbx_description
1 polymer ?
#
loop_
_entity_poly.entity_id
_entity_poly.type
_entity_poly.pdbx_seq_one_letter_code
_entity_poly.pdbx_strand_id
1 'polypeptide(L)'
;FWSQVLGVGDFYYELAVQIVEVCVATSSQNGGIISLDELFLRVRKARGKSRSAQDVSQDDILRAIKKLRALGDGFAVIQPINGQGRILIQSIPGELSMDHTAILNSLQTRSSFTVEQLREEFKWTDDRIKTAIDFMIKEGLLWIDNNGRNIEYYFPGLFTAQRVIAGENMTENQHTSDNRHHLAIWCRAEVFTFGALTTPPPPDITPSVSFPDKK
;
A
#
# COMPACT_ATOMS: atom_id res chain seq x y z
N PHE A 1 -21.56 23.58 -11.94
CA PHE A 1 -21.66 25.03 -11.72
C PHE A 1 -20.52 25.55 -10.83
N TRP A 2 -20.45 25.22 -9.52
CA TRP A 2 -19.31 25.63 -8.67
C TRP A 2 -17.95 24.99 -9.02
N SER A 3 -17.93 23.77 -9.56
CA SER A 3 -16.71 23.10 -10.01
C SER A 3 -16.00 23.84 -11.15
N GLN A 4 -16.75 24.41 -12.09
CA GLN A 4 -16.24 25.19 -13.24
C GLN A 4 -15.87 26.63 -12.86
N VAL A 5 -16.53 27.21 -11.85
CA VAL A 5 -16.26 28.59 -11.42
C VAL A 5 -15.09 28.67 -10.44
N LEU A 6 -14.84 27.61 -9.65
CA LEU A 6 -13.79 27.59 -8.63
C LEU A 6 -12.61 26.65 -8.95
N GLY A 7 -12.69 25.81 -10.00
CA GLY A 7 -11.68 24.78 -10.29
C GLY A 7 -11.55 23.67 -9.24
N VAL A 8 -12.30 23.75 -8.13
CA VAL A 8 -12.23 22.83 -6.98
C VAL A 8 -12.67 21.41 -7.37
N GLY A 9 -13.55 21.27 -8.36
CA GLY A 9 -13.93 19.95 -8.88
C GLY A 9 -12.74 19.25 -9.54
N ASP A 10 -12.05 19.97 -10.42
CA ASP A 10 -10.93 19.46 -11.20
C ASP A 10 -9.76 19.06 -10.31
N PHE A 11 -9.49 19.85 -9.25
CA PHE A 11 -8.51 19.49 -8.22
C PHE A 11 -8.78 18.12 -7.57
N TYR A 12 -10.02 17.88 -7.11
CA TYR A 12 -10.35 16.60 -6.45
C TYR A 12 -10.38 15.43 -7.44
N TYR A 13 -10.66 15.66 -8.72
CA TYR A 13 -10.56 14.62 -9.75
C TYR A 13 -9.09 14.27 -10.06
N GLU A 14 -8.21 15.27 -10.18
CA GLU A 14 -6.78 15.04 -10.33
C GLU A 14 -6.19 14.30 -9.12
N LEU A 15 -6.58 14.72 -7.90
CA LEU A 15 -6.16 14.04 -6.67
C LEU A 15 -6.70 12.60 -6.62
N ALA A 16 -7.94 12.38 -7.06
CA ALA A 16 -8.53 11.04 -7.12
C ALA A 16 -7.76 10.11 -8.07
N VAL A 17 -7.33 10.58 -9.24
CA VAL A 17 -6.51 9.80 -10.18
C VAL A 17 -5.18 9.38 -9.52
N GLN A 18 -4.50 10.31 -8.85
CA GLN A 18 -3.24 10.00 -8.16
C GLN A 18 -3.42 8.99 -7.02
N ILE A 19 -4.53 9.09 -6.28
CA ILE A 19 -4.88 8.11 -5.25
C ILE A 19 -5.03 6.72 -5.89
N VAL A 20 -5.75 6.62 -7.01
CA VAL A 20 -5.91 5.35 -7.75
C VAL A 20 -4.55 4.82 -8.21
N GLU A 21 -3.68 5.65 -8.78
CA GLU A 21 -2.35 5.25 -9.22
C GLU A 21 -1.51 4.67 -8.07
N VAL A 22 -1.50 5.33 -6.91
CA VAL A 22 -0.79 4.85 -5.72
C VAL A 22 -1.38 3.53 -5.22
N CYS A 23 -2.71 3.41 -5.17
CA CYS A 23 -3.38 2.19 -4.75
C CYS A 23 -3.08 1.02 -5.70
N VAL A 24 -3.13 1.24 -7.02
CA VAL A 24 -2.76 0.22 -8.01
C VAL A 24 -1.28 -0.15 -7.88
N ALA A 25 -0.38 0.83 -7.75
CA ALA A 25 1.06 0.58 -7.62
C ALA A 25 1.45 -0.19 -6.35
N THR A 26 0.66 -0.08 -5.27
CA THR A 26 0.93 -0.74 -3.98
C THR A 26 0.12 -2.01 -3.76
N SER A 27 -0.94 -2.24 -4.56
CA SER A 27 -1.89 -3.36 -4.44
C SER A 27 -1.22 -4.72 -4.30
N SER A 28 -0.18 -5.00 -5.09
CA SER A 28 0.51 -6.28 -5.07
C SER A 28 1.30 -6.54 -3.78
N GLN A 29 1.56 -5.50 -2.99
CA GLN A 29 2.35 -5.60 -1.75
C GLN A 29 1.47 -5.63 -0.51
N ASN A 30 0.31 -4.96 -0.53
CA ASN A 30 -0.55 -4.78 0.63
C ASN A 30 -1.97 -5.38 0.46
N GLY A 31 -2.23 -6.08 -0.64
CA GLY A 31 -3.53 -6.68 -0.96
C GLY A 31 -4.66 -5.67 -1.14
N GLY A 32 -4.33 -4.41 -1.44
CA GLY A 32 -5.32 -3.36 -1.71
C GLY A 32 -5.80 -2.59 -0.48
N ILE A 33 -5.21 -2.81 0.69
CA ILE A 33 -5.51 -2.05 1.92
C ILE A 33 -4.29 -1.24 2.35
N ILE A 34 -4.47 0.05 2.61
CA ILE A 34 -3.41 1.00 2.96
C ILE A 34 -3.89 1.98 4.04
N SER A 35 -3.03 2.37 4.99
CA SER A 35 -3.43 3.43 5.94
C SER A 35 -3.53 4.79 5.26
N LEU A 36 -4.40 5.66 5.77
CA LEU A 36 -4.57 7.02 5.27
C LEU A 36 -3.25 7.81 5.31
N ASP A 37 -2.48 7.66 6.39
CA ASP A 37 -1.18 8.32 6.55
C ASP A 37 -0.19 7.92 5.46
N GLU A 38 -0.18 6.63 5.11
CA GLU A 38 0.75 6.13 4.12
C GLU A 38 0.31 6.47 2.70
N LEU A 39 -0.98 6.40 2.43
CA LEU A 39 -1.54 6.89 1.17
C LEU A 39 -1.20 8.38 1.00
N PHE A 40 -1.37 9.18 2.06
CA PHE A 40 -1.02 10.59 2.08
C PHE A 40 0.45 10.85 1.76
N LEU A 41 1.36 10.15 2.44
CA LEU A 41 2.80 10.28 2.20
C LEU A 41 3.16 9.91 0.75
N ARG A 42 2.59 8.83 0.22
CA ARG A 42 2.85 8.37 -1.15
C ARG A 42 2.29 9.33 -2.19
N VAL A 43 1.08 9.85 -2.02
CA VAL A 43 0.49 10.85 -2.91
C VAL A 43 1.32 12.15 -2.90
N ARG A 44 1.73 12.61 -1.71
CA ARG A 44 2.61 13.80 -1.60
C ARG A 44 3.94 13.58 -2.30
N LYS A 45 4.52 12.38 -2.17
CA LYS A 45 5.78 12.03 -2.86
C LYS A 45 5.60 11.97 -4.37
N ALA A 46 4.49 11.42 -4.87
CA ALA A 46 4.17 11.33 -6.29
C ALA A 46 4.00 12.72 -6.94
N ARG A 47 3.46 13.71 -6.20
CA ARG A 47 3.32 15.10 -6.67
C ARG A 47 4.64 15.88 -6.81
N GLY A 48 5.73 15.42 -6.20
CA GLY A 48 7.04 16.10 -6.21
C GLY A 48 7.07 17.41 -5.41
N LYS A 49 8.22 18.11 -5.43
CA LYS A 49 8.48 19.35 -4.67
C LYS A 49 8.16 20.64 -5.47
N SER A 50 7.34 20.57 -6.51
CA SER A 50 7.07 21.76 -7.33
C SER A 50 6.25 22.79 -6.55
N ARG A 51 6.57 24.09 -6.71
CA ARG A 51 5.89 25.22 -6.05
C ARG A 51 4.40 25.38 -6.42
N SER A 52 3.90 24.60 -7.40
CA SER A 52 2.47 24.55 -7.77
C SER A 52 1.74 23.33 -7.19
N ALA A 53 2.43 22.45 -6.47
CA ALA A 53 1.76 21.42 -5.70
C ALA A 53 1.03 22.12 -4.55
N GLN A 54 -0.26 22.39 -4.74
CA GLN A 54 -1.16 22.78 -3.65
C GLN A 54 -0.90 21.83 -2.47
N ASP A 55 -0.76 22.40 -1.28
CA ASP A 55 -0.61 21.63 -0.05
C ASP A 55 -1.86 20.77 0.14
N VAL A 56 -1.76 19.50 -0.25
CA VAL A 56 -2.80 18.50 -0.05
C VAL A 56 -2.85 18.19 1.44
N SER A 57 -4.06 18.16 2.01
CA SER A 57 -4.30 17.67 3.37
C SER A 57 -4.85 16.24 3.36
N GLN A 58 -4.82 15.55 4.51
CA GLN A 58 -5.45 14.23 4.64
C GLN A 58 -6.96 14.28 4.39
N ASP A 59 -7.62 15.38 4.76
CA ASP A 59 -9.05 15.58 4.51
C ASP A 59 -9.35 15.73 3.01
N ASP A 60 -8.43 16.32 2.24
CA ASP A 60 -8.55 16.37 0.79
C ASP A 60 -8.48 14.97 0.15
N ILE A 61 -7.66 14.08 0.70
CA ILE A 61 -7.63 12.67 0.29
C ILE A 61 -8.97 11.99 0.58
N LEU A 62 -9.52 12.15 1.78
CA LEU A 62 -10.82 11.58 2.14
C LEU A 62 -11.95 12.11 1.24
N ARG A 63 -11.94 13.40 0.92
CA ARG A 63 -12.89 14.02 -0.02
C ARG A 63 -12.73 13.45 -1.42
N ALA A 64 -11.52 13.29 -1.93
CA ALA A 64 -11.25 12.70 -3.24
C ALA A 64 -11.71 11.23 -3.30
N ILE A 65 -11.46 10.43 -2.26
CA ILE A 65 -11.96 9.05 -2.16
C ILE A 65 -13.49 9.02 -2.17
N LYS A 66 -14.14 9.95 -1.47
CA LYS A 66 -15.61 10.06 -1.51
C LYS A 66 -16.13 10.38 -2.90
N LYS A 67 -15.36 11.08 -3.75
CA LYS A 67 -15.70 11.29 -5.16
C LYS A 67 -15.50 10.02 -6.00
N LEU A 68 -14.46 9.22 -5.71
CA LEU A 68 -14.24 7.93 -6.38
C LEU A 68 -15.42 6.95 -6.17
N ARG A 69 -16.08 6.99 -5.00
CA ARG A 69 -17.29 6.19 -4.75
C ARG A 69 -18.45 6.45 -5.72
N ALA A 70 -18.49 7.61 -6.37
CA ALA A 70 -19.50 7.89 -7.40
C ALA A 70 -19.29 7.03 -8.66
N LEU A 71 -18.09 6.47 -8.85
CA LEU A 71 -17.76 5.58 -9.97
C LEU A 71 -18.04 4.09 -9.66
N GLY A 72 -18.35 3.76 -8.39
CA GLY A 72 -18.66 2.40 -7.93
C GLY A 72 -18.08 2.09 -6.55
N ASP A 73 -18.26 0.86 -6.08
CA ASP A 73 -17.82 0.39 -4.75
C ASP A 73 -16.36 -0.08 -4.71
N GLY A 74 -15.51 0.42 -5.62
CA GLY A 74 -14.09 0.06 -5.67
C GLY A 74 -13.23 0.63 -4.53
N PHE A 75 -13.74 1.65 -3.82
CA PHE A 75 -13.04 2.28 -2.70
C PHE A 75 -13.91 2.33 -1.45
N ALA A 76 -13.37 1.86 -0.33
CA ALA A 76 -14.00 1.91 0.98
C ALA A 76 -13.07 2.52 2.03
N VAL A 77 -13.66 3.26 2.97
CA VAL A 77 -12.97 3.82 4.12
C VAL A 77 -13.34 2.98 5.33
N ILE A 78 -12.36 2.27 5.89
CA ILE A 78 -12.52 1.47 7.10
C ILE A 78 -12.09 2.35 8.27
N GLN A 79 -13.07 2.73 9.09
CA GLN A 79 -12.83 3.54 10.27
C GLN A 79 -12.42 2.67 11.46
N PRO A 80 -11.57 3.20 12.37
CA PRO A 80 -11.26 2.52 13.62
C PRO A 80 -12.52 2.37 14.49
N ILE A 81 -12.72 1.19 15.07
CA ILE A 81 -13.96 0.85 15.81
C ILE A 81 -14.24 1.79 16.99
N ASN A 82 -13.21 2.27 17.67
CA ASN A 82 -13.34 3.13 18.87
C ASN A 82 -12.90 4.58 18.64
N GLY A 83 -12.76 5.01 17.37
CA GLY A 83 -12.16 6.31 17.03
C GLY A 83 -10.67 6.43 17.37
N GLN A 84 -10.07 5.39 17.93
CA GLN A 84 -8.65 5.31 18.26
C GLN A 84 -7.94 4.42 17.26
N GLY A 85 -6.90 4.97 16.64
CA GLY A 85 -6.04 4.29 15.69
C GLY A 85 -6.20 4.82 14.27
N ARG A 86 -5.85 4.00 13.28
CA ARG A 86 -5.61 4.48 11.90
C ARG A 86 -6.80 4.24 11.00
N ILE A 87 -7.13 5.24 10.19
CA ILE A 87 -8.08 5.08 9.10
C ILE A 87 -7.41 4.24 8.01
N LEU A 88 -8.09 3.19 7.54
CA LEU A 88 -7.62 2.36 6.43
C LEU A 88 -8.47 2.61 5.19
N ILE A 89 -7.81 2.59 4.04
CA ILE A 89 -8.43 2.74 2.73
C ILE A 89 -8.31 1.39 2.02
N GLN A 90 -9.44 0.84 1.63
CA GLN A 90 -9.54 -0.32 0.75
C GLN A 90 -9.76 0.16 -0.68
N SER A 91 -8.97 -0.35 -1.61
CA SER A 91 -8.94 0.04 -3.02
C SER A 91 -9.22 -1.09 -4.00
N ILE A 92 -9.32 -2.32 -3.48
CA ILE A 92 -9.69 -3.52 -4.23
C ILE A 92 -11.00 -4.03 -3.62
N PRO A 93 -12.03 -4.27 -4.45
CA PRO A 93 -13.28 -4.84 -3.97
C PRO A 93 -13.01 -6.25 -3.41
N GLY A 94 -13.43 -6.46 -2.17
CA GLY A 94 -13.31 -7.73 -1.46
C GLY A 94 -14.07 -7.62 -0.15
N GLU A 95 -14.89 -8.62 0.18
CA GLU A 95 -15.65 -8.58 1.41
C GLU A 95 -14.77 -9.00 2.59
N LEU A 96 -14.50 -8.05 3.48
CA LEU A 96 -13.89 -8.35 4.76
C LEU A 96 -14.99 -8.75 5.74
N SER A 97 -14.97 -10.00 6.19
CA SER A 97 -15.76 -10.44 7.33
C SER A 97 -15.46 -9.62 8.59
N MET A 98 -16.36 -9.71 9.58
CA MET A 98 -16.15 -9.09 10.90
C MET A 98 -14.85 -9.58 11.56
N ASP A 99 -14.44 -10.82 11.29
CA ASP A 99 -13.24 -11.42 11.86
C ASP A 99 -11.97 -10.77 11.31
N HIS A 100 -11.91 -10.57 9.99
CA HIS A 100 -10.77 -9.90 9.36
C HIS A 100 -10.67 -8.46 9.84
N THR A 101 -11.82 -7.78 9.97
CA THR A 101 -11.86 -6.40 10.46
C THR A 101 -11.41 -6.33 11.92
N ALA A 102 -11.77 -7.29 12.77
CA ALA A 102 -11.28 -7.36 14.15
C ALA A 102 -9.75 -7.56 14.23
N ILE A 103 -9.19 -8.46 13.40
CA ILE A 103 -7.73 -8.65 13.30
C ILE A 103 -7.03 -7.37 12.82
N LEU A 104 -7.58 -6.69 11.81
CA LEU A 104 -7.03 -5.41 11.33
C LEU A 104 -7.05 -4.32 12.40
N ASN A 105 -8.07 -4.30 13.26
CA ASN A 105 -8.15 -3.35 14.37
C ASN A 105 -7.14 -3.64 15.48
N SER A 106 -6.90 -4.91 15.84
CA SER A 106 -5.88 -5.24 16.85
C SER A 106 -4.47 -4.82 16.39
N LEU A 107 -4.20 -4.94 15.09
CA LEU A 107 -2.96 -4.50 14.44
C LEU A 107 -2.76 -2.98 14.39
N GLN A 108 -3.76 -2.18 14.72
CA GLN A 108 -3.52 -0.73 14.83
C GLN A 108 -2.56 -0.40 15.98
N THR A 109 -2.48 -1.27 16.99
CA THR A 109 -1.60 -1.12 18.15
C THR A 109 -0.31 -1.94 18.05
N ARG A 110 -0.22 -2.90 17.14
CA ARG A 110 0.90 -3.86 17.01
C ARG A 110 1.43 -3.93 15.58
N SER A 111 2.71 -4.22 15.38
CA SER A 111 3.29 -4.44 14.04
C SER A 111 3.00 -5.82 13.46
N SER A 112 2.79 -6.81 14.33
CA SER A 112 2.59 -8.22 14.00
C SER A 112 1.71 -8.90 15.03
N PHE A 113 1.29 -10.13 14.72
CA PHE A 113 0.55 -10.98 15.63
C PHE A 113 0.89 -12.46 15.43
N THR A 114 0.60 -13.27 16.45
CA THR A 114 0.64 -14.74 16.38
C THR A 114 -0.75 -15.35 16.59
N VAL A 115 -0.90 -16.64 16.28
CA VAL A 115 -2.16 -17.37 16.50
C VAL A 115 -2.54 -17.39 17.98
N GLU A 116 -1.55 -17.55 18.86
CA GLU A 116 -1.73 -17.57 20.32
C GLU A 116 -2.27 -16.24 20.83
N GLN A 117 -1.74 -15.12 20.32
CA GLN A 117 -2.22 -13.78 20.68
C GLN A 117 -3.67 -13.57 20.25
N LEU A 118 -4.06 -14.00 19.05
CA LEU A 118 -5.46 -13.91 18.61
C LEU A 118 -6.37 -14.79 19.45
N ARG A 119 -5.91 -15.99 19.83
CA ARG A 119 -6.66 -16.90 20.71
C ARG A 119 -6.86 -16.28 22.09
N GLU A 120 -5.82 -15.68 22.65
CA GLU A 120 -5.89 -15.05 23.97
C GLU A 120 -6.77 -13.80 23.99
N GLU A 121 -6.69 -12.98 22.94
CA GLU A 121 -7.40 -11.71 22.82
C GLU A 121 -8.88 -11.90 22.47
N PHE A 122 -9.18 -12.71 21.45
CA PHE A 122 -10.54 -12.87 20.93
C PHE A 122 -11.27 -14.11 21.46
N LYS A 123 -10.58 -15.03 22.13
CA LYS A 123 -11.13 -16.32 22.61
C LYS A 123 -11.78 -17.16 21.50
N TRP A 124 -11.26 -17.05 20.27
CA TRP A 124 -11.75 -17.81 19.12
C TRP A 124 -11.17 -19.23 19.09
N THR A 125 -11.87 -20.13 18.37
CA THR A 125 -11.37 -21.47 18.09
C THR A 125 -10.22 -21.43 17.10
N ASP A 126 -9.33 -22.42 17.17
CA ASP A 126 -8.17 -22.51 16.28
C ASP A 126 -8.57 -22.59 14.81
N ASP A 127 -9.66 -23.32 14.50
CA ASP A 127 -10.19 -23.42 13.14
C ASP A 127 -10.69 -22.07 12.60
N ARG A 128 -11.33 -21.25 13.45
CA ARG A 128 -11.80 -19.91 13.07
C ARG A 128 -10.62 -18.98 12.81
N ILE A 129 -9.62 -19.00 13.68
CA ILE A 129 -8.40 -18.18 13.51
C ILE A 129 -7.67 -18.59 12.24
N LYS A 130 -7.48 -19.90 12.02
CA LYS A 130 -6.82 -20.42 10.82
C LYS A 130 -7.57 -20.04 9.55
N THR A 131 -8.90 -20.21 9.52
CA THR A 131 -9.73 -19.81 8.38
C THR A 131 -9.59 -18.31 8.08
N ALA A 132 -9.58 -17.48 9.13
CA ALA A 132 -9.42 -16.04 8.98
C ALA A 132 -8.04 -15.65 8.42
N ILE A 133 -6.98 -16.24 8.96
CA ILE A 133 -5.60 -16.01 8.52
C ILE A 133 -5.39 -16.52 7.09
N ASP A 134 -5.82 -17.74 6.78
CA ASP A 134 -5.68 -18.35 5.45
C ASP A 134 -6.38 -17.50 4.37
N PHE A 135 -7.57 -16.96 4.68
CA PHE A 135 -8.25 -16.00 3.80
C PHE A 135 -7.41 -14.74 3.60
N MET A 136 -6.93 -14.11 4.68
CA MET A 136 -6.16 -12.86 4.58
C MET A 136 -4.81 -13.06 3.86
N ILE A 137 -4.18 -14.23 3.98
CA ILE A 137 -2.98 -14.59 3.20
C ILE A 137 -3.34 -14.73 1.72
N LYS A 138 -4.44 -15.42 1.39
CA LYS A 138 -4.90 -15.63 0.02
C LYS A 138 -5.21 -14.30 -0.68
N GLU A 139 -5.80 -13.35 0.04
CA GLU A 139 -6.07 -11.99 -0.46
C GLU A 139 -4.81 -11.10 -0.48
N GLY A 140 -3.63 -11.62 -0.08
CA GLY A 140 -2.36 -10.87 -0.09
C GLY A 140 -2.27 -9.78 0.98
N LEU A 141 -3.12 -9.83 2.00
CA LEU A 141 -3.17 -8.85 3.10
C LEU A 141 -2.11 -9.11 4.16
N LEU A 142 -1.71 -10.38 4.34
CA LEU A 142 -0.75 -10.79 5.36
C LEU A 142 0.53 -11.31 4.75
N TRP A 143 1.64 -10.94 5.36
CA TRP A 143 2.96 -11.54 5.14
C TRP A 143 3.28 -12.48 6.30
N ILE A 144 3.96 -13.57 5.98
CA ILE A 144 4.34 -14.61 6.94
C ILE A 144 5.84 -14.49 7.18
N ASP A 145 6.23 -14.34 8.43
CA ASP A 145 7.61 -14.50 8.87
C ASP A 145 7.74 -15.80 9.67
N ASN A 146 8.58 -16.71 9.17
CA ASN A 146 8.83 -17.99 9.83
C ASN A 146 10.27 -18.04 10.32
N ASN A 147 10.45 -17.67 11.59
CA ASN A 147 11.75 -17.67 12.26
C ASN A 147 12.11 -19.05 12.86
N GLY A 148 11.42 -20.11 12.46
CA GLY A 148 11.67 -21.50 12.88
C GLY A 148 11.20 -21.86 14.30
N ARG A 149 10.94 -20.86 15.16
CA ARG A 149 10.38 -21.07 16.52
C ARG A 149 8.89 -20.73 16.57
N ASN A 150 8.52 -19.59 16.02
CA ASN A 150 7.16 -19.09 15.95
C ASN A 150 6.90 -18.54 14.54
N ILE A 151 5.65 -18.64 14.09
CA ILE A 151 5.17 -17.99 12.87
C ILE A 151 4.53 -16.67 13.29
N GLU A 152 5.01 -15.58 12.72
CA GLU A 152 4.47 -14.24 12.93
C GLU A 152 3.83 -13.74 11.64
N TYR A 153 2.68 -13.09 11.79
CA TYR A 153 1.94 -12.50 10.68
C TYR A 153 2.04 -10.99 10.75
N TYR A 154 2.28 -10.40 9.58
CA TYR A 154 2.53 -8.99 9.41
C TYR A 154 1.56 -8.39 8.41
N PHE A 155 1.16 -7.14 8.62
CA PHE A 155 0.27 -6.43 7.70
C PHE A 155 1.01 -5.27 7.00
N PRO A 156 1.38 -5.43 5.72
CA PRO A 156 2.21 -4.46 5.00
C PRO A 156 1.58 -3.07 4.88
N GLY A 157 0.25 -3.01 4.80
CA GLY A 157 -0.49 -1.76 4.69
C GLY A 157 -0.36 -0.82 5.90
N LEU A 158 0.23 -1.28 7.02
CA LEU A 158 0.42 -0.52 8.26
C LEU A 158 1.87 -0.07 8.52
N PHE A 159 2.86 -0.54 7.73
CA PHE A 159 4.28 -0.40 8.08
C PHE A 159 4.84 1.03 8.07
N THR A 160 4.32 1.93 7.23
CA THR A 160 4.93 3.26 7.13
C THR A 160 4.43 4.24 8.19
N ALA A 161 3.21 4.05 8.70
CA ALA A 161 2.68 4.90 9.77
C ALA A 161 3.38 4.66 11.13
N GLN A 162 4.00 3.50 11.35
CA GLN A 162 4.85 3.29 12.54
C GLN A 162 6.15 4.10 12.49
N ARG A 163 6.68 4.42 11.30
CA ARG A 163 7.92 5.20 11.14
C ARG A 163 7.73 6.69 11.42
N VAL A 164 6.54 7.24 11.19
CA VAL A 164 6.24 8.65 11.47
C VAL A 164 5.98 8.86 12.96
N ILE A 165 5.19 7.98 13.60
CA ILE A 165 4.91 8.07 15.04
C ILE A 165 6.17 7.84 15.88
N ALA A 166 7.06 6.93 15.47
CA ALA A 166 8.36 6.75 16.12
C ALA A 166 9.37 7.87 15.78
N GLY A 167 9.12 8.63 14.71
CA GLY A 167 10.03 9.66 14.19
C GLY A 167 9.86 11.05 14.78
N GLU A 168 8.77 11.32 15.54
CA GLU A 168 8.57 12.62 16.19
C GLU A 168 9.30 12.78 17.54
N ASN A 169 9.98 11.73 18.04
CA ASN A 169 10.74 11.78 19.30
C ASN A 169 12.27 11.63 19.16
N MET A 170 12.84 11.76 17.97
CA MET A 170 14.31 11.69 17.79
C MET A 170 14.90 13.05 17.44
N THR A 171 14.90 13.96 18.41
CA THR A 171 15.95 14.98 18.48
C THR A 171 17.22 14.31 19.01
N GLU A 172 18.18 14.13 18.10
CA GLU A 172 19.62 14.31 18.32
C GLU A 172 20.20 13.75 19.64
N ASN A 173 20.67 12.51 19.56
CA ASN A 173 21.88 11.93 20.19
C ASN A 173 21.59 10.52 20.69
N GLN A 174 21.98 9.51 19.90
CA GLN A 174 22.97 8.52 20.33
C GLN A 174 23.15 7.41 19.29
N HIS A 175 24.43 7.17 19.01
CA HIS A 175 24.98 6.09 18.24
C HIS A 175 24.79 4.78 19.02
N THR A 176 23.82 3.93 18.65
CA THR A 176 23.89 2.50 18.95
C THR A 176 23.22 1.66 17.86
N SER A 177 24.04 0.76 17.34
CA SER A 177 23.76 -0.45 16.56
C SER A 177 22.37 -1.07 16.74
N ASP A 178 21.55 -1.06 15.68
CA ASP A 178 20.54 -2.11 15.49
C ASP A 178 20.41 -2.50 14.01
N ASN A 179 21.27 -3.44 13.61
CA ASN A 179 21.48 -3.86 12.22
C ASN A 179 20.59 -5.04 11.79
N ARG A 180 19.40 -5.21 12.38
CA ARG A 180 18.48 -6.33 12.05
C ARG A 180 17.22 -5.96 11.26
N HIS A 181 16.97 -4.68 11.03
CA HIS A 181 15.84 -4.23 10.19
C HIS A 181 16.21 -4.05 8.70
N HIS A 182 17.46 -4.37 8.32
CA HIS A 182 17.99 -4.10 6.99
C HIS A 182 17.60 -5.14 5.92
N LEU A 183 16.97 -6.26 6.29
CA LEU A 183 16.65 -7.35 5.37
C LEU A 183 15.36 -7.15 4.57
N ALA A 184 14.43 -6.30 5.04
CA ALA A 184 13.24 -5.91 4.25
C ALA A 184 13.52 -4.74 3.28
N ILE A 185 14.70 -4.10 3.36
CA ILE A 185 15.04 -2.86 2.66
C ILE A 185 15.70 -3.12 1.28
N TRP A 186 16.13 -4.34 0.98
CA TRP A 186 16.85 -4.64 -0.27
C TRP A 186 15.99 -5.07 -1.46
N CYS A 187 14.67 -5.23 -1.29
CA CYS A 187 13.77 -5.40 -2.44
C CYS A 187 13.08 -4.08 -2.78
N ARG A 188 13.61 -3.40 -3.82
CA ARG A 188 12.87 -2.55 -4.78
C ARG A 188 12.88 -1.03 -4.57
N ALA A 189 14.05 -0.45 -4.36
CA ALA A 189 14.30 0.97 -4.64
C ALA A 189 14.64 1.28 -6.12
N GLU A 190 14.53 0.32 -7.06
CA GLU A 190 15.03 0.49 -8.44
C GLU A 190 14.03 0.25 -9.59
N VAL A 191 12.70 0.28 -9.34
CA VAL A 191 11.74 0.13 -10.45
C VAL A 191 10.73 1.27 -10.44
N PHE A 192 11.17 2.49 -10.77
CA PHE A 192 10.31 3.54 -11.33
C PHE A 192 11.18 4.63 -11.99
N THR A 193 11.98 4.24 -12.97
CA THR A 193 12.35 5.15 -14.06
C THR A 193 11.26 5.08 -15.12
N PHE A 194 10.58 6.21 -15.27
CA PHE A 194 9.77 6.66 -16.41
C PHE A 194 9.88 5.76 -17.66
N GLY A 195 8.88 4.91 -17.89
CA GLY A 195 8.73 4.14 -19.13
C GLY A 195 8.17 5.03 -20.24
N ALA A 196 9.05 5.74 -20.96
CA ALA A 196 8.71 6.31 -22.24
C ALA A 196 8.47 5.18 -23.25
N LEU A 197 7.31 5.21 -23.91
CA LEU A 197 6.97 4.39 -25.07
C LEU A 197 8.06 4.49 -26.14
N THR A 198 8.86 3.44 -26.30
CA THR A 198 9.60 3.19 -27.53
C THR A 198 9.40 1.72 -27.90
N THR A 199 8.60 1.49 -28.93
CA THR A 199 8.50 0.18 -29.58
C THR A 199 9.82 -0.13 -30.29
N PRO A 200 10.40 -1.33 -30.16
CA PRO A 200 11.59 -1.68 -30.92
C PRO A 200 11.27 -1.80 -32.42
N PRO A 201 12.16 -1.38 -33.33
CA PRO A 201 11.98 -1.58 -34.76
C PRO A 201 12.10 -3.08 -35.11
N PRO A 202 11.40 -3.54 -36.17
CA PRO A 202 11.47 -4.93 -36.60
C PRO A 202 12.87 -5.30 -37.11
N PRO A 203 13.30 -6.57 -36.95
CA PRO A 203 14.61 -7.02 -37.41
C PRO A 203 14.67 -7.06 -38.95
N ASP A 204 15.71 -6.43 -39.50
CA ASP A 204 16.09 -6.50 -40.91
C ASP A 204 16.46 -7.95 -41.30
N ILE A 205 15.61 -8.57 -42.12
CA ILE A 205 15.94 -9.83 -42.79
C ILE A 205 16.71 -9.47 -44.07
N THR A 206 18.04 -9.50 -44.00
CA THR A 206 18.87 -9.52 -45.21
C THR A 206 19.14 -10.97 -45.60
N PRO A 207 18.85 -11.39 -46.84
CA PRO A 207 19.16 -12.74 -47.30
C PRO A 207 20.66 -12.86 -47.62
N SER A 208 21.34 -13.78 -46.94
CA SER A 208 22.72 -14.16 -47.26
C SER A 208 22.77 -14.93 -48.58
N VAL A 209 23.15 -14.24 -49.65
CA VAL A 209 23.49 -14.87 -50.93
C VAL A 209 24.89 -15.47 -50.81
N SER A 210 24.97 -16.81 -50.84
CA SER A 210 26.22 -17.54 -50.99
C SER A 210 26.60 -17.65 -52.47
N PHE A 211 27.82 -17.24 -52.81
CA PHE A 211 28.44 -17.52 -54.11
C PHE A 211 29.43 -18.68 -53.98
N PRO A 212 29.52 -19.59 -54.96
CA PRO A 212 30.41 -20.74 -54.90
C PRO A 212 31.85 -20.37 -55.27
N ASP A 213 32.79 -21.01 -54.57
CA ASP A 213 34.24 -20.90 -54.76
C ASP A 213 34.67 -21.19 -56.20
N LYS A 214 35.51 -20.30 -56.76
CA LYS A 214 36.27 -20.56 -57.98
C LYS A 214 37.73 -20.84 -57.63
N LYS A 215 38.09 -22.11 -57.84
CA LYS A 215 39.41 -22.71 -58.14
C LYS A 215 40.60 -22.38 -57.26
#